data_AF-A0A973RDN6-F1
#
_entry.id   AF-A0A973RDN6-F1
#
_cell.length_a   1.000
_cell.length_b   1.000
_cell.length_c   1.000
_cell.angle_alpha   90.00
_cell.angle_beta   90.00
_cell.angle_gamma   90.00
#
_symmetry.space_group_name_H-M   'P 1'
#
loop_
_entity.id
_entity.type
_entity.pdbx_description
1 polymer ?
#
loop_
_entity_poly.entity_id
_entity_poly.type
_entity_poly.pdbx_seq_one_letter_code
_entity_poly.pdbx_strand_id
1 'polypeptide(L)'
;MPVVCVVGTLAAGLLVAVSYLVKEVVVVVDGTPVAIRSFAGRVEGALGDAGVTVGYGDLVRPALGAAITDGATIEVRRARPITLTLDGRTSRHMVTATTVRDALAELDVDAAAGTLSVPPGRPVPLSGMSLTAFTRRRVYVVAGATRLASRTTARTVRDVLRQHRVVIRRGSVVRPPLGSFPKNGTVITVMPPRDVQIPWEVTRLDWRALADCEARGDPRAFNPDGPYYGMYQFSLPMWQAVGGAGMPSAWPEEEQTYRAQLLYQRVGGKWQTQWPNCGDQLFG
;
A
#
# COMPACT_ATOMS: atom_id res chain seq x y z
N MET A 1 62.94 11.15 -79.18
CA MET A 1 61.83 11.58 -78.31
C MET A 1 61.32 10.36 -77.55
N PRO A 2 61.39 10.30 -76.20
CA PRO A 2 60.60 9.35 -75.45
C PRO A 2 59.43 10.07 -74.75
N VAL A 3 58.25 9.49 -74.90
CA VAL A 3 57.05 9.80 -74.11
C VAL A 3 57.14 8.96 -72.83
N VAL A 4 57.15 9.62 -71.66
CA VAL A 4 57.02 8.94 -70.37
C VAL A 4 55.55 9.04 -69.94
N CYS A 5 54.89 7.89 -69.84
CA CYS A 5 53.57 7.73 -69.25
C CYS A 5 53.64 7.97 -67.74
N VAL A 6 52.85 8.93 -67.24
CA VAL A 6 52.54 9.06 -65.81
C VAL A 6 51.21 8.37 -65.55
N VAL A 7 51.25 7.20 -64.93
CA VAL A 7 50.08 6.54 -64.35
C VAL A 7 50.41 6.23 -62.90
N GLY A 8 49.67 6.83 -61.96
CA GLY A 8 49.62 6.33 -60.57
C GLY A 8 49.52 7.37 -59.47
N THR A 9 48.37 8.05 -59.31
CA THR A 9 48.03 8.83 -58.08
C THR A 9 46.52 8.95 -57.83
N LEU A 10 45.73 7.88 -57.95
CA LEU A 10 44.29 7.91 -57.58
C LEU A 10 43.91 7.00 -56.40
N ALA A 11 44.73 6.00 -56.05
CA ALA A 11 44.36 5.05 -54.99
C ALA A 11 44.55 5.61 -53.55
N ALA A 12 45.53 6.48 -53.32
CA ALA A 12 45.84 6.96 -51.96
C ALA A 12 44.82 7.99 -51.42
N GLY A 13 44.31 8.88 -52.27
CA GLY A 13 43.31 9.89 -51.86
C GLY A 13 41.94 9.28 -51.50
N LEU A 14 41.56 8.20 -52.20
CA LEU A 14 40.30 7.49 -51.93
C LEU A 14 40.35 6.74 -50.58
N LEU A 15 41.47 6.10 -50.24
CA LEU A 15 41.66 5.40 -48.97
C LEU A 15 41.61 6.35 -47.75
N VAL A 16 42.22 7.54 -47.86
CA VAL A 16 42.20 8.55 -46.79
C VAL A 16 40.80 9.14 -46.59
N ALA A 17 40.00 9.32 -47.65
CA ALA A 17 38.63 9.81 -47.53
C ALA A 17 37.69 8.82 -46.81
N VAL A 18 37.87 7.51 -47.00
CA VAL A 18 37.05 6.48 -46.34
C VAL A 18 37.28 6.44 -44.83
N SER A 19 38.50 6.72 -44.35
CA SER A 19 38.78 6.79 -42.90
C SER A 19 38.04 7.91 -42.18
N TYR A 20 37.69 9.01 -42.85
CA TYR A 20 36.90 10.11 -42.25
C TYR A 20 35.39 9.81 -42.15
N LEU A 21 34.92 8.73 -42.79
CA LEU A 21 33.51 8.32 -42.76
C LEU A 21 33.19 7.31 -41.65
N VAL A 22 34.22 6.58 -41.19
CA VAL A 22 34.15 5.73 -39.99
C VAL A 22 33.99 6.61 -38.77
N LYS A 23 33.02 6.27 -37.94
CA LYS A 23 32.79 6.87 -36.62
C LYS A 23 33.11 5.85 -35.55
N GLU A 24 33.83 6.26 -34.51
CA GLU A 24 33.94 5.50 -33.27
C GLU A 24 32.73 5.81 -32.38
N VAL A 25 31.95 4.79 -32.07
CA VAL A 25 30.69 4.92 -31.33
C VAL A 25 30.72 3.96 -30.14
N VAL A 26 30.27 4.42 -28.98
CA VAL A 26 30.14 3.60 -27.78
C VAL A 26 28.66 3.24 -27.59
N VAL A 27 28.34 1.96 -27.71
CA VAL A 27 26.99 1.44 -27.42
C VAL A 27 26.98 0.86 -26.01
N VAL A 28 26.15 1.42 -25.13
CA VAL A 28 26.00 0.99 -23.74
C VAL A 28 24.71 0.20 -23.58
N VAL A 29 24.80 -1.13 -23.54
CA VAL A 29 23.63 -2.02 -23.39
C VAL A 29 23.48 -2.42 -21.93
N ASP A 30 22.39 -1.99 -21.28
CA ASP A 30 22.12 -2.23 -19.86
C ASP A 30 23.31 -1.89 -18.93
N GLY A 31 24.08 -0.85 -19.28
CA GLY A 31 25.26 -0.41 -18.54
C GLY A 31 26.58 -1.06 -18.96
N THR A 32 26.56 -1.98 -19.93
CA THR A 32 27.78 -2.60 -20.48
C THR A 32 28.22 -1.86 -21.75
N PRO A 33 29.37 -1.17 -21.75
CA PRO A 33 29.86 -0.44 -22.91
C PRO A 33 30.49 -1.38 -23.94
N VAL A 34 30.20 -1.13 -25.21
CA VAL A 34 30.78 -1.81 -26.38
C VAL A 34 31.21 -0.72 -27.36
N ALA A 35 32.51 -0.61 -27.61
CA ALA A 35 33.04 0.29 -28.62
C ALA A 35 32.95 -0.38 -30.00
N ILE A 36 32.38 0.32 -30.97
CA ILE A 36 32.25 -0.13 -32.35
C ILE A 36 32.79 0.92 -33.31
N ARG A 37 33.13 0.47 -34.52
CA ARG A 37 33.36 1.34 -35.67
C ARG A 37 32.19 1.19 -36.62
N SER A 38 31.54 2.29 -36.96
CA SER A 38 30.33 2.30 -37.78
C SER A 38 30.41 3.34 -38.87
N PHE A 39 29.86 3.01 -40.04
CA PHE A 39 29.63 3.96 -41.13
C PHE A 39 28.24 4.59 -41.07
N ALA A 40 27.40 4.16 -40.12
CA ALA A 40 26.02 4.62 -40.03
C ALA A 40 25.95 6.14 -39.86
N GLY A 41 24.90 6.73 -40.43
CA GLY A 41 24.56 8.13 -40.23
C GLY A 41 23.59 8.35 -39.06
N ARG A 42 22.96 7.28 -38.56
CA ARG A 42 21.92 7.33 -37.52
C ARG A 42 22.10 6.22 -36.48
N VAL A 43 21.46 6.40 -35.33
CA VAL A 43 21.51 5.46 -34.18
C VAL A 43 21.10 4.05 -34.57
N GLU A 44 20.00 3.87 -35.30
CA GLU A 44 19.51 2.55 -35.74
C GLU A 44 20.58 1.74 -36.48
N GLY A 45 21.28 2.37 -37.44
CA GLY A 45 22.33 1.70 -38.20
C GLY A 45 23.52 1.30 -37.32
N ALA A 46 23.93 2.17 -36.40
CA ALA A 46 25.02 1.88 -35.46
C ALA A 46 24.68 0.74 -34.49
N LEU A 47 23.41 0.63 -34.06
CA LEU A 47 22.94 -0.50 -33.27
C LEU A 47 22.94 -1.80 -34.09
N GLY A 48 22.56 -1.74 -35.36
CA GLY A 48 22.69 -2.87 -36.29
C GLY A 48 24.13 -3.36 -36.42
N ASP A 49 25.08 -2.44 -36.61
CA ASP A 49 26.52 -2.75 -36.67
C ASP A 49 27.05 -3.36 -35.35
N ALA A 50 26.48 -2.96 -34.21
CA ALA A 50 26.77 -3.56 -32.90
C ALA A 50 26.11 -4.93 -32.67
N GLY A 51 25.27 -5.41 -33.59
CA GLY A 51 24.47 -6.63 -33.41
C GLY A 51 23.36 -6.48 -32.36
N VAL A 52 22.95 -5.24 -32.05
CA VAL A 52 21.91 -4.94 -31.06
C VAL A 52 20.56 -4.79 -31.76
N THR A 53 19.65 -5.73 -31.49
CA THR A 53 18.26 -5.63 -31.95
C THR A 53 17.42 -4.92 -30.88
N VAL A 54 16.65 -3.92 -31.28
CA VAL A 54 15.79 -3.14 -30.39
C VAL A 54 14.40 -3.75 -30.36
N GLY A 55 13.98 -4.23 -29.19
CA GLY A 55 12.69 -4.84 -28.96
C GLY A 55 11.59 -3.84 -28.58
N TYR A 56 10.36 -4.35 -28.47
CA TYR A 56 9.23 -3.56 -27.98
C TYR A 56 9.45 -3.15 -26.51
N GLY A 57 9.35 -1.84 -26.24
CA GLY A 57 9.52 -1.27 -24.90
C GLY A 57 10.97 -0.96 -24.53
N ASP A 58 11.95 -1.30 -25.37
CA ASP A 58 13.34 -0.92 -25.14
C ASP A 58 13.48 0.60 -25.24
N LEU A 59 14.30 1.17 -24.35
CA LEU A 59 14.63 2.59 -24.39
C LEU A 59 15.97 2.77 -25.08
N VAL A 60 16.00 3.60 -26.12
CA VAL A 60 17.23 3.97 -26.83
C VAL A 60 17.44 5.47 -26.75
N ARG A 61 18.64 5.89 -26.33
CA ARG A 61 19.04 7.29 -26.24
C ARG A 61 20.42 7.51 -26.89
N PRO A 62 20.58 8.44 -27.84
CA PRO A 62 19.52 9.21 -28.53
C PRO A 62 18.52 8.32 -29.28
N ALA A 63 17.39 8.88 -29.74
CA ALA A 63 16.36 8.11 -30.45
C ALA A 63 16.90 7.47 -31.75
N LEU A 64 16.27 6.38 -32.21
CA LEU A 64 16.73 5.58 -33.37
C LEU A 64 17.04 6.38 -34.64
N GLY A 65 16.26 7.43 -34.92
CA GLY A 65 16.44 8.30 -36.09
C GLY A 65 17.46 9.43 -35.90
N ALA A 66 18.01 9.62 -34.71
CA ALA A 66 18.97 10.68 -34.43
C ALA A 66 20.27 10.47 -35.21
N ALA A 67 20.83 11.57 -35.71
CA ALA A 67 22.13 11.54 -36.39
C ALA A 67 23.24 11.17 -35.40
N ILE A 68 24.22 10.39 -35.86
CA ILE A 68 25.39 10.04 -35.04
C ILE A 68 26.65 10.74 -35.55
N THR A 69 27.46 11.22 -34.62
CA THR A 69 28.76 11.82 -34.86
C THR A 69 29.87 10.90 -34.36
N ASP A 70 31.11 11.23 -34.71
CA ASP A 70 32.26 10.57 -34.12
C ASP A 70 32.30 10.79 -32.60
N GLY A 71 32.66 9.77 -31.84
CA GLY A 71 32.63 9.75 -30.37
C GLY A 71 31.23 9.67 -29.75
N ALA A 72 30.18 9.43 -30.53
CA ALA A 72 28.82 9.35 -29.99
C ALA A 72 28.65 8.20 -28.98
N THR A 73 27.86 8.44 -27.93
CA THR A 73 27.43 7.40 -26.99
C THR A 73 25.95 7.11 -27.19
N ILE A 74 25.62 5.84 -27.40
CA ILE A 74 24.26 5.34 -27.56
C ILE A 74 23.95 4.44 -26.38
N GLU A 75 22.97 4.81 -25.57
CA GLU A 75 22.47 4.00 -24.45
C GLU A 75 21.24 3.19 -24.89
N VAL A 76 21.27 1.90 -24.60
CA VAL A 76 20.15 0.97 -24.79
C VAL A 76 19.81 0.34 -23.44
N ARG A 77 18.57 0.52 -23.00
CA ARG A 77 17.99 -0.21 -21.85
C ARG A 77 16.93 -1.17 -22.36
N ARG A 78 17.14 -2.46 -22.16
CA ARG A 78 16.20 -3.48 -22.61
C ARG A 78 15.00 -3.60 -21.68
N ALA A 79 13.83 -3.76 -22.27
CA ALA A 79 12.57 -3.95 -21.58
C ALA A 79 12.52 -5.33 -20.92
N ARG A 80 12.05 -5.37 -19.68
CA ARG A 80 11.96 -6.58 -18.85
C ARG A 80 10.54 -6.73 -18.34
N PRO A 81 9.86 -7.86 -18.59
CA PRO A 81 8.52 -8.08 -18.08
C PRO A 81 8.55 -8.34 -16.57
N ILE A 82 7.77 -7.59 -15.80
CA ILE A 82 7.56 -7.82 -14.38
C ILE A 82 6.09 -8.13 -14.10
N THR A 83 5.86 -9.22 -13.38
CA THR A 83 4.58 -9.53 -12.73
C THR A 83 4.67 -9.11 -11.27
N LEU A 84 4.04 -7.99 -10.93
CA LEU A 84 4.03 -7.44 -9.58
C LEU A 84 2.73 -7.81 -8.86
N THR A 85 2.83 -8.44 -7.69
CA THR A 85 1.73 -8.63 -6.75
C THR A 85 1.92 -7.68 -5.57
N LEU A 86 1.20 -6.56 -5.58
CA LEU A 86 1.23 -5.55 -4.52
C LEU A 86 -0.01 -5.69 -3.64
N ASP A 87 0.20 -5.97 -2.34
CA ASP A 87 -0.89 -6.13 -1.37
C ASP A 87 -1.99 -7.12 -1.80
N GLY A 88 -1.59 -8.15 -2.55
CA GLY A 88 -2.48 -9.20 -3.07
C GLY A 88 -3.15 -8.89 -4.41
N ARG A 89 -2.89 -7.73 -5.02
CA ARG A 89 -3.33 -7.42 -6.39
C ARG A 89 -2.18 -7.62 -7.37
N THR A 90 -2.41 -8.44 -8.39
CA THR A 90 -1.41 -8.76 -9.40
C THR A 90 -1.59 -7.91 -10.66
N SER A 91 -0.50 -7.36 -11.16
CA SER A 91 -0.42 -6.56 -12.39
C SER A 91 0.85 -6.91 -13.18
N ARG A 92 0.79 -6.81 -14.51
CA ARG A 92 1.93 -7.04 -15.41
C ARG A 92 2.38 -5.71 -16.02
N HIS A 93 3.69 -5.48 -16.00
CA HIS A 93 4.33 -4.25 -16.47
C HIS A 93 5.59 -4.58 -17.26
N MET A 94 6.00 -3.66 -18.12
CA MET A 94 7.34 -3.65 -18.72
C MET A 94 8.15 -2.56 -18.04
N VAL A 95 9.38 -2.88 -17.64
CA VAL A 95 10.31 -1.92 -17.03
C VAL A 95 11.65 -1.96 -17.76
N THR A 96 12.40 -0.87 -17.71
CA THR A 96 13.77 -0.80 -18.29
C THR A 96 14.86 -0.89 -17.23
N ALA A 97 14.48 -0.82 -15.95
CA ALA A 97 15.33 -1.03 -14.81
C ALA A 97 16.04 -2.40 -14.78
N THR A 98 17.31 -2.41 -14.36
CA THR A 98 18.13 -3.62 -14.26
C THR A 98 18.10 -4.27 -12.87
N THR A 99 17.65 -3.55 -11.84
CA THR A 99 17.52 -4.06 -10.46
C THR A 99 16.09 -3.98 -9.94
N VAL A 100 15.75 -4.83 -8.97
CA VAL A 100 14.41 -4.84 -8.34
C VAL A 100 14.06 -3.48 -7.72
N ARG A 101 15.01 -2.80 -7.08
CA ARG A 101 14.81 -1.46 -6.51
C ARG A 101 14.39 -0.46 -7.58
N ASP A 102 15.15 -0.39 -8.67
CA ASP A 102 14.92 0.61 -9.71
C ASP A 102 13.62 0.29 -10.48
N ALA A 103 13.30 -1.00 -10.64
CA ALA A 103 12.05 -1.43 -11.26
C ALA A 103 10.83 -1.04 -10.43
N LEU A 104 10.93 -1.12 -9.10
CA LEU A 104 9.86 -0.68 -8.21
C LEU A 104 9.72 0.85 -8.21
N ALA A 105 10.83 1.58 -8.31
CA ALA A 105 10.82 3.03 -8.46
C ALA A 105 10.17 3.48 -9.78
N GLU A 106 10.44 2.79 -10.90
CA GLU A 106 9.81 3.03 -12.20
C GLU A 106 8.30 2.79 -12.19
N LEU A 107 7.81 1.92 -11.31
CA LEU A 107 6.39 1.63 -11.11
C LEU A 107 5.72 2.49 -10.02
N ASP A 108 6.41 3.50 -9.48
CA ASP A 108 5.96 4.32 -8.34
C ASP A 108 5.58 3.48 -7.10
N VAL A 109 6.26 2.35 -6.90
CA VAL A 109 6.04 1.44 -5.77
C VAL A 109 7.13 1.67 -4.73
N ASP A 110 6.77 2.40 -3.67
CA ASP A 110 7.67 2.64 -2.55
C ASP A 110 7.77 1.41 -1.63
N ALA A 111 8.57 0.43 -2.06
CA ALA A 111 8.80 -0.80 -1.31
C ALA A 111 9.69 -0.63 -0.09
N ALA A 112 10.33 0.53 0.12
CA ALA A 112 11.15 0.79 1.31
C ALA A 112 10.32 0.75 2.61
N ALA A 113 9.00 0.94 2.52
CA ALA A 113 8.09 0.73 3.64
C ALA A 113 7.84 -0.78 3.90
N GLY A 114 7.95 -1.64 2.90
CA GLY A 114 7.32 -2.96 2.88
C GLY A 114 8.19 -4.18 3.15
N THR A 115 7.61 -5.35 2.87
CA THR A 115 8.32 -6.63 2.71
C THR A 115 8.31 -7.00 1.22
N LEU A 116 9.44 -7.50 0.72
CA LEU A 116 9.61 -7.96 -0.66
C LEU A 116 9.90 -9.45 -0.70
N SER A 117 9.39 -10.15 -1.73
CA SER A 117 9.71 -11.57 -1.96
C SER A 117 11.13 -11.79 -2.49
N VAL A 118 11.75 -10.75 -3.05
CA VAL A 118 13.10 -10.77 -3.63
C VAL A 118 13.89 -9.58 -3.08
N PRO A 119 15.19 -9.73 -2.79
CA PRO A 119 16.02 -8.61 -2.35
C PRO A 119 16.03 -7.45 -3.36
N PRO A 120 16.02 -6.18 -2.91
CA PRO A 120 15.96 -5.02 -3.80
C PRO A 120 17.18 -4.85 -4.72
N GLY A 121 18.34 -5.39 -4.34
CA GLY A 121 19.54 -5.39 -5.20
C GLY A 121 19.59 -6.53 -6.22
N ARG A 122 18.59 -7.42 -6.26
CA ARG A 122 18.58 -8.55 -7.20
C ARG A 122 18.45 -8.01 -8.64
N PRO A 123 19.25 -8.50 -9.60
CA PRO A 123 19.07 -8.18 -11.01
C PRO A 123 17.73 -8.71 -11.54
N VAL A 124 17.05 -7.92 -12.37
CA VAL A 124 15.83 -8.33 -13.09
C VAL A 124 16.26 -8.99 -14.39
N PRO A 125 15.93 -10.27 -14.66
CA PRO A 125 16.30 -10.94 -15.91
C PRO A 125 15.43 -10.48 -17.08
N LEU A 126 15.96 -10.61 -18.31
CA LEU A 126 15.22 -10.29 -19.54
C LEU A 126 14.03 -11.23 -19.78
N SER A 127 14.10 -12.47 -19.28
CA SER A 127 12.99 -13.44 -19.31
C SER A 127 11.81 -13.03 -18.43
N GLY A 128 11.99 -12.01 -17.58
CA GLY A 128 11.00 -11.48 -16.68
C GLY A 128 11.08 -12.00 -15.25
N MET A 129 10.37 -11.33 -14.34
CA MET A 129 10.39 -11.61 -12.91
C MET A 129 8.99 -11.54 -12.31
N SER A 130 8.69 -12.44 -11.37
CA SER A 130 7.54 -12.31 -10.48
C SER A 130 7.98 -11.76 -9.13
N LEU A 131 7.35 -10.68 -8.70
CA LEU A 131 7.64 -9.98 -7.45
C LEU A 131 6.38 -9.87 -6.61
N THR A 132 6.49 -10.17 -5.31
CA THR A 132 5.44 -9.87 -4.33
C THR A 132 5.95 -8.81 -3.37
N ALA A 133 5.14 -7.77 -3.18
CA ALA A 133 5.43 -6.67 -2.27
C ALA A 133 4.25 -6.45 -1.32
N PHE A 134 4.54 -6.22 -0.05
CA PHE A 134 3.55 -5.86 0.97
C PHE A 134 3.90 -4.50 1.57
N THR A 135 3.02 -3.53 1.43
CA THR A 135 3.25 -2.18 1.97
C THR A 135 3.19 -2.18 3.50
N ARG A 136 4.10 -1.46 4.18
CA ARG A 136 3.84 -1.14 5.61
C ARG A 136 2.64 -0.24 5.66
N ARG A 137 1.80 -0.52 6.65
CA ARG A 137 0.69 0.34 6.98
C ARG A 137 0.54 0.45 8.48
N ARG A 138 0.07 1.60 8.93
CA ARG A 138 -0.28 1.86 10.32
C ARG A 138 -1.73 1.45 10.53
N VAL A 139 -1.97 0.62 11.53
CA VAL A 139 -3.30 0.18 11.96
C VAL A 139 -3.44 0.39 13.46
N TYR A 140 -4.68 0.46 13.92
CA TYR A 140 -5.01 0.62 15.33
C TYR A 140 -5.85 -0.57 15.75
N VAL A 141 -5.59 -1.15 16.92
CA VAL A 141 -6.44 -2.21 17.48
C VAL A 141 -7.06 -1.71 18.78
N VAL A 142 -8.37 -1.91 18.87
CA VAL A 142 -9.27 -1.49 19.93
C VAL A 142 -9.98 -2.76 20.42
N ALA A 143 -9.53 -3.33 21.54
CA ALA A 143 -10.10 -4.56 22.08
C ALA A 143 -10.18 -4.45 23.60
N GLY A 144 -11.38 -4.28 24.17
CA GLY A 144 -11.47 -4.06 25.61
C GLY A 144 -10.84 -2.73 26.02
N ALA A 145 -9.97 -2.79 27.04
CA ALA A 145 -9.09 -1.69 27.43
C ALA A 145 -7.84 -1.56 26.54
N THR A 146 -7.54 -2.54 25.69
CA THR A 146 -6.34 -2.52 24.84
C THR A 146 -6.52 -1.54 23.70
N ARG A 147 -5.65 -0.52 23.64
CA ARG A 147 -5.50 0.41 22.52
C ARG A 147 -4.05 0.35 22.06
N LEU A 148 -3.81 -0.16 20.87
CA LEU A 148 -2.46 -0.24 20.31
C LEU A 148 -2.42 0.33 18.90
N ALA A 149 -1.32 0.99 18.58
CA ALA A 149 -0.96 1.35 17.22
C ALA A 149 0.12 0.39 16.74
N SER A 150 -0.04 -0.16 15.54
CA SER A 150 0.92 -1.09 14.95
C SER A 150 1.25 -0.71 13.53
N ARG A 151 2.53 -0.82 13.17
CA ARG A 151 2.96 -0.88 11.78
C ARG A 151 3.09 -2.33 11.38
N THR A 152 2.41 -2.74 10.32
CA THR A 152 2.33 -4.14 9.90
C THR A 152 2.27 -4.27 8.38
N THR A 153 2.65 -5.43 7.87
CA THR A 153 2.47 -5.86 6.47
C THR A 153 1.39 -6.95 6.35
N ALA A 154 0.74 -7.32 7.47
CA ALA A 154 -0.25 -8.39 7.57
C ALA A 154 -1.37 -8.31 6.52
N ARG A 155 -1.70 -9.43 5.87
CA ARG A 155 -2.65 -9.45 4.75
C ARG A 155 -4.11 -9.36 5.21
N THR A 156 -4.41 -9.78 6.44
CA THR A 156 -5.77 -9.80 6.97
C THR A 156 -5.85 -9.21 8.37
N VAL A 157 -7.03 -8.71 8.75
CA VAL A 157 -7.32 -8.28 10.13
C VAL A 157 -6.99 -9.39 11.14
N ARG A 158 -7.26 -10.66 10.80
CA ARG A 158 -6.89 -11.81 11.63
C ARG A 158 -5.40 -11.88 11.92
N ASP A 159 -4.56 -11.65 10.91
CA ASP A 159 -3.10 -11.72 11.06
C ASP A 159 -2.59 -10.58 11.94
N VAL A 160 -3.18 -9.38 11.83
CA VAL A 160 -2.88 -8.25 12.73
C VAL A 160 -3.18 -8.62 14.19
N LEU A 161 -4.37 -9.18 14.45
CA LEU A 161 -4.77 -9.56 15.81
C LEU A 161 -3.89 -10.67 16.38
N ARG A 162 -3.50 -11.65 15.56
CA ARG A 162 -2.56 -12.71 15.95
C ARG A 162 -1.17 -12.17 16.27
N GLN A 163 -0.66 -11.23 15.47
CA GLN A 163 0.65 -10.58 15.70
C GLN A 163 0.72 -9.94 17.09
N HIS A 164 -0.37 -9.35 17.56
CA HIS A 164 -0.46 -8.71 18.89
C HIS A 164 -1.04 -9.60 19.98
N ARG A 165 -1.21 -10.90 19.71
CA ARG A 165 -1.76 -11.88 20.65
C ARG A 165 -3.12 -11.46 21.23
N VAL A 166 -3.94 -10.77 20.44
CA VAL A 166 -5.29 -10.35 20.85
C VAL A 166 -6.20 -11.58 20.86
N VAL A 167 -6.65 -11.97 22.04
CA VAL A 167 -7.57 -13.10 22.22
C VAL A 167 -8.99 -12.66 21.85
N ILE A 168 -9.59 -13.35 20.88
CA ILE A 168 -10.97 -13.12 20.45
C ILE A 168 -11.83 -14.18 21.14
N ARG A 169 -12.75 -13.74 22.01
CA ARG A 169 -13.69 -14.66 22.66
C ARG A 169 -14.68 -15.22 21.63
N ARG A 170 -15.21 -16.43 21.89
CA ARG A 170 -16.28 -16.99 21.05
C ARG A 170 -17.47 -16.03 21.06
N GLY A 171 -18.04 -15.76 19.88
CA GLY A 171 -19.15 -14.82 19.71
C GLY A 171 -18.75 -13.33 19.61
N SER A 172 -17.48 -12.98 19.82
CA SER A 172 -17.01 -11.61 19.58
C SER A 172 -17.16 -11.20 18.12
N VAL A 173 -17.49 -9.93 17.90
CA VAL A 173 -17.61 -9.33 16.57
C VAL A 173 -16.38 -8.48 16.30
N VAL A 174 -15.74 -8.68 15.14
CA VAL A 174 -14.55 -7.91 14.73
C VAL A 174 -14.86 -7.05 13.52
N ARG A 175 -14.55 -5.75 13.61
CA ARG A 175 -14.72 -4.78 12.53
C ARG A 175 -13.40 -4.07 12.24
N PRO A 176 -12.92 -4.03 10.98
CA PRO A 176 -13.42 -4.75 9.81
C PRO A 176 -13.36 -6.29 9.97
N PRO A 177 -14.05 -7.08 9.11
CA PRO A 177 -14.08 -8.54 9.22
C PRO A 177 -12.69 -9.19 9.22
N LEU A 178 -12.53 -10.31 9.91
CA LEU A 178 -11.24 -11.01 10.09
C LEU A 178 -10.48 -11.32 8.78
N GLY A 179 -11.19 -11.60 7.68
CA GLY A 179 -10.58 -11.89 6.37
C GLY A 179 -10.30 -10.66 5.51
N SER A 180 -10.72 -9.47 5.94
CA SER A 180 -10.54 -8.24 5.17
C SER A 180 -9.10 -7.72 5.23
N PHE A 181 -8.67 -7.06 4.17
CA PHE A 181 -7.37 -6.39 4.10
C PHE A 181 -7.40 -5.07 4.90
N PRO A 182 -6.53 -4.90 5.91
CA PRO A 182 -6.48 -3.65 6.67
C PRO A 182 -5.75 -2.58 5.86
N LYS A 183 -6.41 -1.48 5.49
CA LYS A 183 -5.77 -0.32 4.85
C LYS A 183 -4.95 0.51 5.85
N ASN A 184 -4.12 1.42 5.36
CA ASN A 184 -3.47 2.41 6.23
C ASN A 184 -4.51 3.25 6.98
N GLY A 185 -4.31 3.43 8.29
CA GLY A 185 -5.25 4.09 9.19
C GLY A 185 -6.40 3.21 9.71
N THR A 186 -6.49 1.94 9.33
CA THR A 186 -7.59 1.07 9.75
C THR A 186 -7.66 0.94 11.27
N VAL A 187 -8.85 1.17 11.84
CA VAL A 187 -9.16 0.89 13.24
C VAL A 187 -9.88 -0.45 13.32
N ILE A 188 -9.21 -1.43 13.91
CA ILE A 188 -9.72 -2.79 14.15
C ILE A 188 -10.34 -2.81 15.55
N THR A 189 -11.66 -2.90 15.61
CA THR A 189 -12.41 -3.01 16.86
C THR A 189 -12.85 -4.44 17.09
N VAL A 190 -12.54 -4.97 18.27
CA VAL A 190 -13.02 -6.27 18.76
C VAL A 190 -14.08 -6.01 19.82
N MET A 191 -15.33 -6.28 19.46
CA MET A 191 -16.48 -6.16 20.36
C MET A 191 -16.72 -7.47 21.12
N PRO A 192 -17.15 -7.39 22.39
CA PRO A 192 -17.51 -8.57 23.16
C PRO A 192 -18.72 -9.27 22.53
N PRO A 193 -18.94 -10.55 22.84
CA PRO A 193 -20.14 -11.24 22.41
C PRO A 193 -21.40 -10.59 23.00
N ARG A 194 -22.48 -10.60 22.23
CA ARG A 194 -23.83 -10.22 22.67
C ARG A 194 -24.61 -11.47 23.05
N ASP A 195 -24.34 -11.98 24.25
CA ASP A 195 -24.91 -13.24 24.73
C ASP A 195 -26.39 -13.14 25.12
N VAL A 196 -26.87 -11.93 25.41
CA VAL A 196 -28.25 -11.68 25.84
C VAL A 196 -29.00 -10.97 24.72
N GLN A 197 -30.09 -11.56 24.26
CA GLN A 197 -30.99 -10.91 23.31
C GLN A 197 -31.81 -9.84 24.01
N ILE A 198 -31.89 -8.65 23.41
CA ILE A 198 -32.70 -7.54 23.93
C ILE A 198 -34.11 -7.67 23.35
N PRO A 199 -35.17 -7.70 24.18
CA PRO A 199 -36.55 -7.73 23.69
C PRO A 199 -36.87 -6.51 22.83
N TRP A 200 -37.75 -6.69 21.84
CA TRP A 200 -38.06 -5.65 20.86
C TRP A 200 -38.71 -4.42 21.53
N GLU A 201 -39.45 -4.63 22.63
CA GLU A 201 -40.08 -3.59 23.45
C GLU A 201 -39.05 -2.63 24.05
N VAL A 202 -37.85 -3.14 24.33
CA VAL A 202 -36.73 -2.36 24.86
C VAL A 202 -35.94 -1.75 23.72
N THR A 203 -35.67 -2.48 22.63
CA THR A 203 -34.90 -1.93 21.51
C THR A 203 -35.62 -0.79 20.79
N ARG A 204 -36.96 -0.76 20.80
CA ARG A 204 -37.75 0.28 20.12
C ARG A 204 -37.85 1.61 20.88
N LEU A 205 -37.40 1.67 22.13
CA LEU A 205 -37.38 2.92 22.90
C LEU A 205 -36.43 3.93 22.23
N ASP A 206 -36.62 5.22 22.51
CA ASP A 206 -35.79 6.28 21.94
C ASP A 206 -34.45 6.43 22.67
N TRP A 207 -33.60 5.44 22.44
CA TRP A 207 -32.23 5.38 22.95
C TRP A 207 -31.36 6.53 22.44
N ARG A 208 -31.74 7.14 21.32
CA ARG A 208 -31.02 8.26 20.76
C ARG A 208 -31.36 9.54 21.53
N ALA A 209 -32.63 9.81 21.77
CA ALA A 209 -33.07 10.97 22.55
C ALA A 209 -32.47 10.95 23.97
N LEU A 210 -32.41 9.77 24.60
CA LEU A 210 -31.70 9.60 25.88
C LEU A 210 -30.21 9.96 25.77
N ALA A 211 -29.49 9.41 24.78
CA ALA A 211 -28.06 9.69 24.60
C ALA A 211 -27.78 11.17 24.27
N ASP A 212 -28.66 11.79 23.47
CA ASP A 212 -28.60 13.20 23.10
C ASP A 212 -28.81 14.11 24.33
N CYS A 213 -29.72 13.75 25.24
CA CYS A 213 -29.91 14.48 26.50
C CYS A 213 -28.73 14.30 27.47
N GLU A 214 -28.24 13.07 27.65
CA GLU A 214 -27.18 12.76 28.61
C GLU A 214 -25.82 13.33 28.21
N ALA A 215 -25.49 13.28 26.92
CA ALA A 215 -24.13 13.55 26.45
C ALA A 215 -24.07 14.15 25.04
N ARG A 216 -25.17 14.69 24.51
CA ARG A 216 -25.26 15.14 23.11
C ARG A 216 -24.89 14.04 22.12
N GLY A 217 -25.15 12.79 22.49
CA GLY A 217 -24.85 11.62 21.69
C GLY A 217 -23.34 11.31 21.57
N ASP A 218 -22.47 11.94 22.39
CA ASP A 218 -21.03 11.72 22.29
C ASP A 218 -20.59 10.41 22.99
N PRO A 219 -20.21 9.35 22.24
CA PRO A 219 -19.75 8.10 22.85
C PRO A 219 -18.44 8.28 23.59
N ARG A 220 -17.68 9.36 23.36
CA ARG A 220 -16.42 9.65 24.06
C ARG A 220 -16.60 10.62 25.22
N ALA A 221 -17.83 10.99 25.56
CA ALA A 221 -18.10 11.87 26.69
C ALA A 221 -17.36 11.38 27.95
N PHE A 222 -16.62 12.30 28.55
CA PHE A 222 -15.78 12.04 29.70
C PHE A 222 -15.84 13.25 30.62
N ASN A 223 -16.28 13.02 31.86
CA ASN A 223 -16.21 14.01 32.91
C ASN A 223 -14.99 13.71 33.80
N PRO A 224 -13.92 14.53 33.76
CA PRO A 224 -12.75 14.33 34.63
C PRO A 224 -13.08 14.42 36.12
N ASP A 225 -14.13 15.16 36.48
CA ASP A 225 -14.50 15.47 37.86
C ASP A 225 -15.70 14.65 38.37
N GLY A 226 -16.28 13.79 37.53
CA GLY A 226 -17.51 13.05 37.81
C GLY A 226 -17.44 11.56 37.46
N PRO A 227 -18.29 10.71 38.06
CA PRO A 227 -18.16 9.26 37.95
C PRO A 227 -18.78 8.66 36.67
N TYR A 228 -19.16 9.51 35.70
CA TYR A 228 -20.02 9.14 34.57
C TYR A 228 -19.30 9.26 33.23
N TYR A 229 -19.48 8.27 32.36
CA TYR A 229 -18.74 8.13 31.11
C TYR A 229 -19.60 7.63 29.94
N GLY A 230 -19.23 8.05 28.74
CA GLY A 230 -19.88 7.64 27.50
C GLY A 230 -21.22 8.32 27.27
N MET A 231 -21.88 7.99 26.16
CA MET A 231 -23.06 8.73 25.70
C MET A 231 -24.31 8.54 26.57
N TYR A 232 -24.32 7.52 27.42
CA TYR A 232 -25.39 7.27 28.40
C TYR A 232 -24.97 7.62 29.83
N GLN A 233 -23.83 8.30 30.02
CA GLN A 233 -23.34 8.74 31.32
C GLN A 233 -23.31 7.60 32.35
N PHE A 234 -22.79 6.44 31.95
CA PHE A 234 -22.67 5.27 32.82
C PHE A 234 -21.74 5.54 34.00
N SER A 235 -22.15 5.13 35.20
CA SER A 235 -21.18 4.89 36.27
C SER A 235 -20.36 3.62 35.98
N LEU A 236 -19.08 3.61 36.38
CA LEU A 236 -18.20 2.45 36.19
C LEU A 236 -18.76 1.15 36.81
N PRO A 237 -19.35 1.16 38.03
CA PRO A 237 -19.96 -0.02 38.61
C PRO A 237 -21.16 -0.54 37.80
N MET A 238 -22.03 0.33 37.29
CA MET A 238 -23.19 -0.09 36.51
C MET A 238 -22.79 -0.62 35.14
N TRP A 239 -21.80 -0.01 34.50
CA TRP A 239 -21.18 -0.52 33.28
C TRP A 239 -20.66 -1.96 33.46
N GLN A 240 -19.91 -2.19 34.53
CA GLN A 240 -19.39 -3.52 34.86
C GLN A 240 -20.50 -4.51 35.21
N ALA A 241 -21.55 -4.06 35.90
CA ALA A 241 -22.70 -4.90 36.24
C ALA A 241 -23.30 -5.53 34.97
N VAL A 242 -23.47 -4.76 33.90
CA VAL A 242 -24.02 -5.26 32.62
C VAL A 242 -22.96 -5.89 31.71
N GLY A 243 -21.79 -6.24 32.24
CA GLY A 243 -20.73 -6.96 31.53
C GLY A 243 -19.81 -6.09 30.67
N GLY A 244 -19.85 -4.78 30.85
CA GLY A 244 -18.91 -3.85 30.24
C GLY A 244 -17.50 -4.00 30.81
N ALA A 245 -16.48 -3.92 29.96
CA ALA A 245 -15.08 -3.94 30.39
C ALA A 245 -14.42 -2.56 30.21
N GLY A 246 -13.47 -2.20 31.07
CA GLY A 246 -12.84 -0.87 31.01
C GLY A 246 -13.84 0.28 31.18
N MET A 247 -13.57 1.43 30.55
CA MET A 247 -14.45 2.59 30.59
C MET A 247 -15.51 2.54 29.47
N PRO A 248 -16.78 2.94 29.73
CA PRO A 248 -17.82 3.07 28.71
C PRO A 248 -17.38 3.88 27.49
N SER A 249 -16.73 5.02 27.72
CA SER A 249 -16.25 5.94 26.68
C SER A 249 -15.16 5.37 25.77
N ALA A 250 -14.60 4.22 26.14
CA ALA A 250 -13.64 3.50 25.30
C ALA A 250 -14.36 2.72 24.17
N TRP A 251 -15.66 2.48 24.26
CA TRP A 251 -16.40 1.60 23.37
C TRP A 251 -17.24 2.36 22.34
N PRO A 252 -17.49 1.76 21.16
CA PRO A 252 -18.35 2.37 20.15
C PRO A 252 -19.79 2.51 20.66
N GLU A 253 -20.54 3.43 20.05
CA GLU A 253 -21.97 3.69 20.29
C GLU A 253 -22.78 2.39 20.42
N GLU A 254 -22.62 1.49 19.44
CA GLU A 254 -23.37 0.23 19.38
C GLU A 254 -23.15 -0.71 20.58
N GLU A 255 -21.97 -0.65 21.23
CA GLU A 255 -21.72 -1.42 22.46
C GLU A 255 -22.30 -0.70 23.68
N GLN A 256 -22.20 0.63 23.73
CA GLN A 256 -22.78 1.41 24.81
C GLN A 256 -24.31 1.29 24.85
N THR A 257 -24.99 1.34 23.69
CA THR A 257 -26.45 1.15 23.59
C THR A 257 -26.88 -0.24 24.01
N TYR A 258 -26.17 -1.28 23.57
CA TYR A 258 -26.47 -2.64 23.98
C TYR A 258 -26.41 -2.80 25.51
N ARG A 259 -25.40 -2.21 26.16
CA ARG A 259 -25.24 -2.25 27.62
C ARG A 259 -26.29 -1.40 28.33
N ALA A 260 -26.72 -0.28 27.76
CA ALA A 260 -27.78 0.56 28.31
C ALA A 260 -29.13 -0.17 28.30
N GLN A 261 -29.42 -0.86 27.20
CA GLN A 261 -30.59 -1.74 27.07
C GLN A 261 -30.57 -2.90 28.09
N LEU A 262 -29.40 -3.50 28.33
CA LEU A 262 -29.24 -4.50 29.38
C LEU A 262 -29.44 -3.92 30.78
N LEU A 263 -28.95 -2.71 31.04
CA LEU A 263 -29.12 -2.06 32.34
C LEU A 263 -30.59 -1.78 32.61
N TYR A 264 -31.30 -1.23 31.62
CA TYR A 264 -32.74 -0.99 31.68
C TYR A 264 -33.52 -2.26 32.00
N GLN A 265 -33.21 -3.38 31.34
CA GLN A 265 -33.82 -4.67 31.65
C GLN A 265 -33.48 -5.14 33.06
N ARG A 266 -32.22 -5.02 33.46
CA ARG A 266 -31.76 -5.47 34.78
C ARG A 266 -32.47 -4.76 35.92
N VAL A 267 -32.78 -3.47 35.75
CA VAL A 267 -33.56 -2.69 36.73
C VAL A 267 -35.07 -2.84 36.55
N GLY A 268 -35.54 -3.74 35.68
CA GLY A 268 -36.97 -3.99 35.44
C GLY A 268 -37.69 -2.78 34.85
N GLY A 269 -37.02 -2.02 33.99
CA GLY A 269 -37.56 -0.79 33.38
C GLY A 269 -37.64 0.42 34.32
N LYS A 270 -37.15 0.31 35.56
CA LYS A 270 -37.08 1.42 36.54
C LYS A 270 -35.90 2.35 36.26
N TRP A 271 -35.94 3.00 35.11
CA TRP A 271 -34.89 3.87 34.59
C TRP A 271 -34.61 5.10 35.48
N GLN A 272 -35.56 5.53 36.33
CA GLN A 272 -35.47 6.77 37.13
C GLN A 272 -34.25 6.82 38.06
N THR A 273 -33.74 5.65 38.44
CA THR A 273 -32.53 5.53 39.29
C THR A 273 -31.23 5.55 38.48
N GLN A 274 -31.31 5.31 37.18
CA GLN A 274 -30.16 5.23 36.28
C GLN A 274 -30.00 6.54 35.48
N TRP A 275 -31.13 7.08 34.99
CA TRP A 275 -31.20 8.30 34.19
C TRP A 275 -32.29 9.23 34.76
N PRO A 276 -32.11 9.81 35.95
CA PRO A 276 -33.16 10.57 36.66
C PRO A 276 -33.63 11.82 35.89
N ASN A 277 -32.76 12.46 35.11
CA ASN A 277 -33.06 13.71 34.42
C ASN A 277 -33.45 13.51 32.96
N CYS A 278 -32.87 12.52 32.29
CA CYS A 278 -33.05 12.30 30.86
C CYS A 278 -33.84 11.04 30.52
N GLY A 279 -34.18 10.17 31.49
CA GLY A 279 -34.78 8.87 31.18
C GLY A 279 -36.19 8.93 30.60
N ASP A 280 -36.94 10.02 30.81
CA ASP A 280 -38.23 10.26 30.15
C ASP A 280 -38.08 10.33 28.61
N GLN A 281 -36.90 10.74 28.11
CA GLN A 281 -36.62 10.83 26.67
C GLN A 281 -36.74 9.48 25.95
N LEU A 282 -36.70 8.35 26.66
CA LEU A 282 -36.90 7.02 26.08
C LEU A 282 -38.29 6.82 25.46
N PHE A 283 -39.27 7.65 25.82
CA PHE A 283 -40.69 7.44 25.46
C PHE A 283 -41.27 8.49 24.51
N GLY A 284 -40.51 9.52 24.15
CA GLY A 284 -40.94 10.63 23.29
C GLY A 284 -41.50 11.82 24.06
#